data_AF-A0A1Q6RAE4-F1
#
_entry.id   AF-A0A1Q6RAE4-F1
#
_cell.length_a   1.000
_cell.length_b   1.000
_cell.length_c   1.000
_cell.angle_alpha   90.00
_cell.angle_beta   90.00
_cell.angle_gamma   90.00
#
_symmetry.space_group_name_H-M   'P 1'
#
loop_
_entity.id
_entity.type
_entity.pdbx_description
1 polymer ?
#
loop_
_entity_poly.entity_id
_entity_poly.type
_entity_poly.pdbx_seq_one_letter_code
_entity_poly.pdbx_strand_id
1 'polypeptide(L)'
;MALNPENLCPQNQRTKDEQRRIAAAGGRASGEARRRKRAMREVLDDLLQMPLKRGELKNVECLGDLMGPNGKINLLNGKINVTVEQAVLLGQVVLAMQGNTKAATFLRDTAGQKILKDAEEQSQYEDDGFTDAIKLSAKDVWK
;
A
#
# COMPACT_ATOMS: atom_id res chain seq x y z
N MET A 1 -27.31 14.99 0.42
CA MET A 1 -26.87 15.35 -0.95
C MET A 1 -27.96 14.89 -1.90
N ALA A 2 -28.59 15.81 -2.63
CA ALA A 2 -29.64 15.46 -3.58
C ALA A 2 -29.05 14.62 -4.73
N LEU A 3 -29.64 13.46 -5.02
CA LEU A 3 -29.35 12.71 -6.24
C LEU A 3 -29.78 13.58 -7.43
N ASN A 4 -28.84 14.00 -8.28
CA ASN A 4 -29.20 14.55 -9.58
C ASN A 4 -29.53 13.36 -10.52
N PRO A 5 -30.79 13.17 -10.94
CA PRO A 5 -31.20 12.03 -11.75
C PRO A 5 -30.45 11.93 -13.09
N GLU A 6 -29.94 13.05 -13.61
CA GLU A 6 -29.18 13.09 -14.87
C GLU A 6 -27.81 12.37 -14.77
N ASN A 7 -27.22 12.32 -13.57
CA ASN A 7 -25.94 11.65 -13.33
C ASN A 7 -26.04 10.12 -13.39
N LEU A 8 -27.25 9.57 -13.24
CA LEU A 8 -27.50 8.11 -13.25
C LEU A 8 -27.76 7.54 -14.65
N CYS A 9 -27.74 8.37 -15.71
CA CYS A 9 -27.90 7.87 -17.07
C CYS A 9 -26.72 6.94 -17.44
N PRO A 10 -26.95 5.67 -17.81
CA PRO A 10 -25.89 4.74 -18.15
C PRO A 10 -25.22 5.13 -19.49
N GLN A 11 -23.92 4.83 -19.62
CA GLN A 11 -23.12 5.32 -20.75
C GLN A 11 -23.63 4.85 -22.12
N ASN A 12 -24.27 3.69 -22.20
CA ASN A 12 -24.85 3.14 -23.41
C ASN A 12 -26.03 3.97 -23.97
N GLN A 13 -26.66 4.80 -23.13
CA GLN A 13 -27.76 5.68 -23.51
C GLN A 13 -27.28 7.09 -23.87
N ARG A 14 -25.98 7.39 -23.69
CA ARG A 14 -25.38 8.70 -24.02
C ARG A 14 -24.87 8.74 -25.46
N THR A 15 -24.78 9.93 -26.04
CA THR A 15 -24.17 10.11 -27.37
C THR A 15 -22.68 9.79 -27.34
N LYS A 16 -22.11 9.39 -28.49
CA LYS A 16 -20.65 9.10 -28.59
C LYS A 16 -19.78 10.29 -28.17
N ASP A 17 -20.22 11.51 -28.47
CA ASP A 17 -19.49 12.72 -28.11
C ASP A 17 -19.53 13.01 -26.60
N GLU A 18 -20.67 12.78 -25.93
CA GLU A 18 -20.78 12.86 -24.47
C GLU A 18 -19.92 11.79 -23.79
N GLN A 19 -19.96 10.55 -24.29
CA GLN A 19 -19.12 9.47 -23.78
C GLN A 19 -17.63 9.83 -23.88
N ARG A 20 -17.18 10.40 -25.02
CA ARG A 20 -15.80 10.88 -25.19
C ARG A 20 -15.45 11.98 -24.20
N ARG A 21 -16.33 12.96 -23.99
CA ARG A 21 -16.10 14.06 -23.03
C ARG A 21 -15.97 13.52 -21.60
N ILE A 22 -16.84 12.61 -21.19
CA ILE A 22 -16.80 11.99 -19.86
C ILE A 22 -15.55 11.14 -19.70
N ALA A 23 -15.19 10.32 -20.69
CA ALA A 23 -13.97 9.51 -20.67
C ALA A 23 -12.71 10.39 -20.56
N ALA A 24 -12.64 11.48 -21.33
CA ALA A 24 -11.54 12.44 -21.26
C ALA A 24 -11.48 13.19 -19.91
N ALA A 25 -12.63 13.54 -19.33
CA ALA A 25 -12.70 14.14 -17.99
C ALA A 25 -12.25 13.14 -16.91
N GLY A 26 -12.74 11.90 -16.96
CA GLY A 26 -12.35 10.82 -16.05
C GLY A 26 -10.86 10.46 -16.16
N GLY A 27 -10.33 10.41 -17.38
CA GLY A 27 -8.90 10.19 -17.62
C GLY A 27 -8.03 11.30 -17.05
N ARG A 28 -8.42 12.58 -17.23
CA ARG A 28 -7.72 13.73 -16.64
C ARG A 28 -7.75 13.70 -15.11
N ALA A 29 -8.92 13.49 -14.52
CA ALA A 29 -9.10 13.41 -13.07
C ALA A 29 -8.31 12.23 -12.47
N SER A 30 -8.35 11.06 -13.11
CA SER A 30 -7.56 9.90 -12.69
C SER A 30 -6.05 10.16 -12.80
N GLY A 31 -5.61 10.79 -13.89
CA GLY A 31 -4.23 11.20 -14.08
C GLY A 31 -3.75 12.19 -13.03
N GLU A 32 -4.58 13.18 -12.68
CA GLU A 32 -4.30 14.13 -11.60
C GLU A 32 -4.21 13.44 -10.24
N ALA A 33 -5.15 12.56 -9.92
CA ALA A 33 -5.12 11.77 -8.69
C ALA A 33 -3.86 10.88 -8.60
N ARG A 34 -3.44 10.27 -9.71
CA ARG A 34 -2.20 9.47 -9.79
C ARG A 34 -0.96 10.34 -9.56
N ARG A 35 -0.88 11.51 -10.19
CA ARG A 35 0.23 12.47 -9.98
C ARG A 35 0.29 12.95 -8.54
N ARG A 36 -0.85 13.29 -7.94
CA ARG A 36 -0.94 13.67 -6.52
C ARG A 36 -0.45 12.56 -5.60
N LYS A 37 -0.87 11.31 -5.83
CA LYS A 37 -0.40 10.15 -5.06
C LYS A 37 1.10 9.92 -5.22
N ARG A 38 1.65 10.13 -6.42
CA ARG A 38 3.10 10.05 -6.66
C ARG A 38 3.86 11.12 -5.85
N ALA A 39 3.45 12.38 -5.94
CA ALA A 39 4.08 13.47 -5.19
C ALA A 39 4.03 13.22 -3.66
N MET A 40 2.93 12.67 -3.15
CA MET A 40 2.82 12.28 -1.74
C MET A 40 3.80 11.16 -1.35
N ARG A 41 4.02 10.19 -2.24
CA ARG A 41 5.00 9.12 -2.01
C ARG A 41 6.40 9.67 -1.95
N GLU A 42 6.78 10.52 -2.91
CA GLU A 42 8.09 11.17 -2.95
C GLU A 42 8.37 11.96 -1.66
N VAL A 43 7.41 12.77 -1.21
CA VAL A 43 7.54 13.51 0.05
C VAL A 43 7.64 12.57 1.26
N LEU A 44 6.88 11.48 1.28
CA LEU A 44 6.95 10.51 2.37
C LEU A 44 8.30 9.79 2.38
N ASP A 45 8.81 9.41 1.22
CA ASP A 45 10.12 8.76 1.08
C ASP A 45 11.21 9.70 1.62
N ASP A 46 11.17 10.99 1.29
CA ASP A 46 12.07 12.00 1.84
C ASP A 46 12.00 12.06 3.38
N LEU A 47 10.78 12.11 3.94
CA LEU A 47 10.56 12.14 5.39
C LEU A 47 11.08 10.87 6.10
N LEU A 48 10.93 9.72 5.46
CA LEU A 48 11.37 8.43 5.99
C LEU A 48 12.90 8.30 6.00
N GLN A 49 13.59 8.89 5.02
CA GLN A 49 15.06 8.90 4.94
C GLN A 49 15.70 9.95 5.86
N MET A 50 14.93 10.85 6.48
CA MET A 50 15.49 11.83 7.41
C MET A 50 16.12 11.17 8.64
N PRO A 51 17.22 11.72 9.18
CA PRO A 51 17.78 11.26 10.44
C PRO A 51 16.85 11.61 11.60
N LEU A 52 16.70 10.69 12.56
CA LEU A 52 15.82 10.87 13.72
C LEU A 52 16.31 12.00 14.65
N LYS A 53 17.61 12.25 14.68
CA LYS A 53 18.25 13.34 15.43
C LYS A 53 19.22 14.11 14.54
N ARG A 54 19.54 15.32 14.97
CA ARG A 54 20.62 16.11 14.36
C ARG A 54 21.96 15.39 14.57
N GLY A 55 22.71 15.18 13.49
CA GLY A 55 24.03 14.53 13.51
C GLY A 55 24.15 13.45 12.44
N GLU A 56 25.30 12.79 12.40
CA GLU A 56 25.57 11.72 11.44
C GLU A 56 24.76 10.46 11.76
N LEU A 57 24.32 9.77 10.70
CA LEU A 57 23.72 8.45 10.82
C LEU A 57 24.79 7.44 11.22
N LYS A 58 24.43 6.50 12.10
CA LYS A 58 25.31 5.43 12.55
C LYS A 58 24.67 4.09 12.27
N ASN A 59 25.50 3.11 11.94
CA ASN A 59 25.04 1.75 11.72
C ASN A 59 24.59 1.13 13.04
N VAL A 60 23.51 0.36 12.97
CA VAL A 60 23.03 -0.49 14.06
C VAL A 60 23.69 -1.85 13.88
N GLU A 61 24.57 -2.25 14.80
CA GLU A 61 25.23 -3.57 14.74
C GLU A 61 24.39 -4.63 15.44
N CYS A 62 23.78 -4.30 16.58
CA CYS A 62 22.85 -5.19 17.25
C CYS A 62 21.64 -4.44 17.83
N LEU A 63 20.54 -5.19 18.06
CA LEU A 63 19.33 -4.62 18.66
C LEU A 63 19.61 -4.04 20.06
N GLY A 64 20.56 -4.64 20.79
CA GLY A 64 21.01 -4.21 22.11
C GLY A 64 21.54 -2.79 22.16
N ASP A 65 22.15 -2.30 21.07
CA ASP A 65 22.69 -0.95 21.00
C ASP A 65 21.60 0.14 21.05
N LEU A 66 20.37 -0.25 20.76
CA LEU A 66 19.18 0.61 20.77
C LEU A 66 18.34 0.43 22.04
N MET A 67 18.71 -0.54 22.90
CA MET A 67 18.02 -0.84 24.14
C MET A 67 18.45 0.14 25.24
N GLY A 68 17.47 0.78 25.86
CA GLY A 68 17.70 1.61 27.04
C GLY A 68 17.82 0.77 28.34
N PRO A 69 18.06 1.44 29.49
CA PRO A 69 18.36 0.79 30.78
C PRO A 69 17.31 -0.20 31.30
N ASN A 70 16.11 -0.24 30.72
CA ASN A 70 14.98 -1.04 31.18
C ASN A 70 14.53 -2.08 30.13
N GLY A 71 15.38 -2.42 29.15
CA GLY A 71 15.01 -3.32 28.04
C GLY A 71 14.00 -2.74 27.05
N LYS A 72 13.62 -1.46 27.22
CA LYS A 72 12.77 -0.70 26.29
C LYS A 72 13.68 -0.04 25.25
N ILE A 73 13.33 -0.14 23.96
CA ILE A 73 14.07 0.59 22.92
C ILE A 73 13.97 2.10 23.23
N ASN A 74 15.11 2.76 23.34
CA ASN A 74 15.18 4.21 23.54
C ASN A 74 15.82 4.86 22.30
N LEU A 75 15.05 4.98 21.22
CA LEU A 75 15.49 5.58 19.96
C LEU A 75 15.88 7.06 20.14
N LEU A 76 15.22 7.76 21.06
CA LEU A 76 15.40 9.20 21.28
C LEU A 76 16.58 9.57 22.19
N ASN A 77 17.04 8.66 23.06
CA ASN A 77 18.20 8.92 23.93
C ASN A 77 19.39 7.97 23.70
N GLY A 78 19.31 7.06 22.73
CA GLY A 78 20.42 6.20 22.32
C GLY A 78 21.57 6.96 21.65
N LYS A 79 22.78 6.38 21.73
CA LYS A 79 24.03 6.90 21.12
C LYS A 79 24.06 6.78 19.58
N ILE A 80 23.13 6.00 19.02
CA ILE A 80 23.01 5.73 17.58
C ILE A 80 21.90 6.61 17.01
N ASN A 81 22.18 7.23 15.88
CA ASN A 81 21.23 8.01 15.10
C ASN A 81 20.88 7.21 13.85
N VAL A 82 19.60 6.91 13.66
CA VAL A 82 19.06 6.11 12.56
C VAL A 82 18.05 6.95 11.77
N THR A 83 17.64 6.48 10.59
CA THR A 83 16.56 7.13 9.85
C THR A 83 15.20 6.90 10.51
N VAL A 84 14.21 7.73 10.18
CA VAL A 84 12.83 7.56 10.65
C VAL A 84 12.27 6.19 10.22
N GLU A 85 12.56 5.76 9.00
CA GLU A 85 12.17 4.44 8.49
C GLU A 85 12.69 3.30 9.37
N GLN A 86 14.01 3.30 9.62
CA GLN A 86 14.67 2.30 10.45
C GLN A 86 14.07 2.27 11.86
N ALA A 87 13.87 3.45 12.46
CA ALA A 87 13.26 3.60 13.77
C ALA A 87 11.85 2.95 13.85
N VAL A 88 11.01 3.16 12.84
CA VAL A 88 9.66 2.58 12.78
C VAL A 88 9.73 1.06 12.67
N LEU A 89 10.56 0.53 11.77
CA LEU A 89 10.73 -0.92 11.60
C LEU A 89 11.23 -1.59 12.88
N LEU A 90 12.23 -1.01 13.54
CA LEU A 90 12.75 -1.48 14.81
C LEU A 90 11.69 -1.49 15.91
N GLY A 91 10.83 -0.46 15.96
CA GLY A 91 9.68 -0.42 16.85
C GLY A 91 8.72 -1.60 16.62
N GLN A 92 8.43 -1.92 15.36
CA GLN A 92 7.59 -3.08 15.01
C GLN A 92 8.24 -4.41 15.43
N VAL A 93 9.56 -4.55 15.25
CA VAL A 93 10.30 -5.75 15.68
C VAL A 93 10.14 -5.96 17.19
N VAL A 94 10.31 -4.93 18.01
CA VAL A 94 10.16 -5.10 19.46
C VAL A 94 8.73 -5.34 19.89
N LEU A 95 7.74 -4.70 19.26
CA LEU A 95 6.34 -5.04 19.51
C LEU A 95 6.05 -6.51 19.17
N ALA A 96 6.59 -7.01 18.05
CA ALA A 96 6.45 -8.41 17.67
C ALA A 96 7.13 -9.36 18.67
N MET A 97 8.35 -9.04 19.14
CA MET A 97 9.04 -9.80 20.19
C MET A 97 8.26 -9.83 21.51
N GLN A 98 7.51 -8.77 21.82
CA GLN A 98 6.62 -8.69 22.98
C GLN A 98 5.29 -9.45 22.78
N GLY A 99 5.09 -10.12 21.64
CA GLY A 99 3.90 -10.94 21.35
C GLY A 99 2.82 -10.21 20.56
N ASN A 100 3.07 -9.02 20.00
CA ASN A 100 2.10 -8.33 19.15
C ASN A 100 2.02 -9.00 17.76
N THR A 101 0.96 -9.77 17.54
CA THR A 101 0.71 -10.52 16.29
C THR A 101 0.51 -9.62 15.07
N LYS A 102 -0.04 -8.41 15.24
CA LYS A 102 -0.19 -7.45 14.14
C LYS A 102 1.15 -6.92 13.66
N ALA A 103 2.04 -6.60 14.59
CA ALA A 103 3.41 -6.18 14.27
C ALA A 103 4.18 -7.30 13.57
N ALA A 104 4.06 -8.54 14.06
CA ALA A 104 4.63 -9.72 13.41
C ALA A 104 4.08 -9.92 11.98
N THR A 105 2.78 -9.72 11.78
CA THR A 105 2.14 -9.79 10.46
C THR A 105 2.64 -8.70 9.52
N PHE A 106 2.75 -7.46 10.00
CA PHE A 106 3.30 -6.34 9.24
C PHE A 106 4.74 -6.62 8.79
N LEU A 107 5.59 -7.12 9.68
CA LEU A 107 6.98 -7.47 9.36
C LEU A 107 7.05 -8.61 8.33
N ARG A 108 6.23 -9.64 8.51
CA ARG A 108 6.11 -10.76 7.56
C ARG A 108 5.72 -10.28 6.16
N ASP A 109 4.68 -9.46 6.07
CA ASP A 109 4.17 -8.95 4.79
C ASP A 109 5.19 -8.02 4.11
N THR A 110 5.88 -7.20 4.90
CA THR A 110 6.97 -6.33 4.42
C THR A 110 8.17 -7.13 3.93
N ALA A 111 8.49 -8.25 4.58
CA ALA A 111 9.54 -9.19 4.15
C ALA A 111 9.14 -10.03 2.91
N GLY A 112 7.95 -9.83 2.35
CA GLY A 112 7.44 -10.58 1.20
C GLY A 112 7.01 -12.02 1.53
N GLN A 113 6.98 -12.40 2.82
CA GLN A 113 6.59 -13.73 3.28
C GLN A 113 5.07 -13.88 3.40
N LYS A 114 4.34 -13.39 2.39
CA LYS A 114 2.88 -13.41 2.39
C LYS A 114 2.44 -14.87 2.25
N ILE A 115 1.93 -15.43 3.35
CA ILE A 115 1.21 -16.71 3.30
C ILE A 115 0.00 -16.47 2.39
N LEU A 116 -0.12 -17.27 1.33
CA LEU A 116 -1.32 -17.26 0.49
C LEU A 116 -2.51 -17.41 1.44
N LYS A 117 -3.37 -16.39 1.52
CA LYS A 117 -4.65 -16.54 2.19
C LYS A 117 -5.42 -17.61 1.43
N ASP A 118 -6.17 -18.43 2.17
CA ASP A 118 -6.95 -19.53 1.63
C ASP A 118 -7.79 -19.09 0.42
N ALA A 119 -8.06 -20.04 -0.48
CA ALA A 119 -8.63 -19.89 -1.84
C ALA A 119 -9.87 -18.97 -1.97
N GLU A 120 -10.51 -18.57 -0.88
CA GLU A 120 -11.66 -17.67 -0.85
C GLU A 120 -11.36 -16.27 -1.41
N GLU A 121 -10.16 -15.70 -1.23
CA GLU A 121 -9.76 -14.41 -1.84
C GLU A 121 -9.41 -14.54 -3.34
N GLN A 122 -9.12 -15.75 -3.83
CA GLN A 122 -8.86 -16.01 -5.26
C GLN A 122 -10.15 -16.08 -6.08
N SER A 123 -11.28 -16.45 -5.47
CA SER A 123 -12.58 -16.53 -6.15
C SER A 123 -13.08 -15.18 -6.70
N GLN A 124 -12.65 -14.05 -6.11
CA GLN A 124 -12.94 -12.72 -6.65
C GLN A 124 -12.28 -12.44 -8.00
N TYR A 125 -11.25 -13.21 -8.38
CA TYR A 125 -10.62 -13.13 -9.71
C TYR A 125 -11.23 -14.11 -10.71
N GLU A 126 -12.08 -15.05 -10.27
CA GLU A 126 -12.68 -16.05 -11.15
C GLU A 126 -14.06 -15.65 -11.70
N ASP A 127 -14.64 -14.57 -11.16
CA ASP A 127 -16.00 -14.08 -11.43
C ASP A 127 -15.97 -12.63 -11.96
N ASP A 128 -14.96 -12.29 -12.75
CA ASP A 128 -14.99 -11.09 -13.58
C ASP A 128 -15.51 -11.46 -14.98
N GLY A 129 -16.35 -10.59 -15.58
CA GLY A 129 -16.92 -10.86 -16.91
C GLY A 129 -15.87 -11.05 -18.02
N PHE A 130 -14.59 -10.81 -17.73
CA PHE A 130 -13.46 -11.08 -18.61
C PHE A 130 -13.05 -12.56 -18.59
N THR A 131 -12.91 -13.19 -17.42
CA THR A 131 -12.62 -14.63 -17.32
C THR A 131 -13.76 -15.48 -17.87
N ASP A 132 -15.01 -15.06 -17.68
CA ASP A 132 -16.16 -15.73 -18.30
C ASP A 132 -16.15 -15.66 -19.83
N ALA A 133 -15.80 -14.51 -20.42
CA ALA A 133 -15.68 -14.38 -21.87
C ALA A 133 -14.58 -15.29 -22.44
N ILE A 134 -13.44 -15.40 -21.74
CA ILE A 134 -12.35 -16.30 -22.13
C ILE A 134 -12.80 -17.77 -22.03
N LYS A 135 -13.43 -18.18 -20.93
CA LYS A 135 -13.95 -19.54 -20.74
C LYS A 135 -14.99 -19.89 -21.81
N LEU A 136 -15.87 -18.96 -22.18
CA LEU A 136 -16.87 -19.16 -23.22
C LEU A 136 -16.21 -19.34 -24.60
N SER A 137 -15.26 -18.47 -24.97
CA SER A 137 -14.53 -18.58 -26.24
C SER A 137 -13.69 -19.85 -26.33
N ALA A 138 -13.07 -20.28 -25.23
CA ALA A 138 -12.29 -21.51 -25.18
C ALA A 138 -13.17 -22.76 -25.41
N LYS A 139 -14.44 -22.72 -24.98
CA LYS A 139 -15.38 -23.83 -25.14
C LYS A 139 -15.79 -24.07 -26.60
N ASP A 140 -15.72 -23.04 -27.45
CA ASP A 140 -16.01 -23.14 -28.88
C ASP A 140 -14.80 -23.66 -29.69
N VAL A 141 -13.58 -23.54 -29.17
CA VAL A 141 -12.34 -24.01 -29.81
C VAL A 141 -12.09 -25.51 -29.56
N TRP A 142 -12.64 -26.07 -28.48
CA TRP A 142 -12.46 -27.47 -28.07
C TRP A 142 -13.64 -28.39 -28.46
N LYS A 143 -14.25 -28.14 -29.63
CA LYS A 143 -15.22 -29.06 -30.25
C LYS A 143 -14.63 -29.73 -31.48
#